data_AF-A0A5K3FRW0-F1
#
_entry.id   AF-A0A5K3FRW0-F1
#
_cell.length_a   1.000
_cell.length_b   1.000
_cell.length_c   1.000
_cell.angle_alpha   90.00
_cell.angle_beta   90.00
_cell.angle_gamma   90.00
#
_symmetry.space_group_name_H-M   'P 1'
#
loop_
_entity.id
_entity.type
_entity.pdbx_description
1 polymer ?
#
loop_
_entity_poly.entity_id
_entity_poly.type
_entity_poly.pdbx_seq_one_letter_code
_entity_poly.pdbx_strand_id
1 'polypeptide(L)'
;MAVGYLLCRRPSCLPLYRSYSGPAFYILTEFFNPQQLHMVAVVEGLRWCREFGHFSSYATTIVTSTLALRTALAGPLYTFTEKNQALIASAHYESSLVASSPRYAVRQKNGMVDTRLQNSLYRRTYAQKCQELGCHPLKSVIFGMFQLPFWMTATFGLRNACGLQLTPLLYWPPMIPEFVAEGLTSPTTSLGLIALTAIVTTLNVEIGHLRRVYGFATARSMPADSQGAAPKSISVVVPPRLPWQLKFAHGVCGLGAFLLTTVSFVAPSALVIFWCTSASHQLILHLLHLSPRVRAFLGIVSTPIDAKHPYQALWAVAKRHYRLLRWLSST
;
A
#
# COMPACT_ATOMS: atom_id res chain seq x y z
N MET A 1 14.09 57.38 -36.45
CA MET A 1 15.05 56.55 -37.21
C MET A 1 15.81 55.67 -36.21
N ALA A 2 15.67 54.34 -36.39
CA ALA A 2 16.45 53.23 -35.84
C ALA A 2 16.63 53.08 -34.31
N VAL A 3 15.73 52.30 -33.71
CA VAL A 3 15.97 51.54 -32.46
C VAL A 3 16.71 50.25 -32.86
N GLY A 4 17.96 50.10 -32.42
CA GLY A 4 18.80 48.93 -32.65
C GLY A 4 18.51 47.82 -31.65
N TYR A 5 17.83 46.76 -32.09
CA TYR A 5 17.67 45.52 -31.35
C TYR A 5 19.00 44.75 -31.29
N LEU A 6 19.60 44.66 -30.11
CA LEU A 6 20.68 43.72 -29.81
C LEU A 6 20.10 42.30 -29.69
N LEU A 7 20.15 41.57 -30.80
CA LEU A 7 19.97 40.12 -30.87
C LEU A 7 21.06 39.44 -30.05
N CYS A 8 20.74 39.03 -28.82
CA CYS A 8 21.59 38.16 -28.03
C CYS A 8 21.53 36.73 -28.61
N ARG A 9 22.67 36.32 -29.16
CA ARG A 9 22.98 35.04 -29.82
C ARG A 9 22.58 33.86 -28.93
N ARG A 10 21.66 33.00 -29.39
CA ARG A 10 21.47 31.65 -28.86
C ARG A 10 22.82 30.90 -28.88
N PRO A 11 23.32 30.36 -27.76
CA PRO A 11 24.42 29.40 -27.85
C PRO A 11 23.88 28.10 -28.43
N SER A 12 24.49 27.68 -29.53
CA SER A 12 24.18 26.49 -30.30
C SER A 12 24.08 25.26 -29.40
N CYS A 13 22.88 24.69 -29.29
CA CYS A 13 22.66 23.36 -28.76
C CYS A 13 23.37 22.34 -29.65
N LEU A 14 24.51 21.82 -29.19
CA LEU A 14 25.03 20.54 -29.67
C LEU A 14 24.10 19.44 -29.11
N PRO A 15 23.39 18.65 -29.95
CA PRO A 15 22.68 17.49 -29.46
C PRO A 15 23.71 16.38 -29.28
N LEU A 16 24.33 16.30 -28.11
CA LEU A 16 25.06 15.10 -27.72
C LEU A 16 24.01 14.05 -27.33
N TYR A 17 23.36 13.47 -28.33
CA TYR A 17 22.38 12.39 -28.18
C TYR A 17 23.10 11.11 -27.76
N ARG A 18 23.50 11.05 -26.49
CA ARG A 18 23.97 9.81 -25.88
C ARG A 18 22.71 9.02 -25.50
N SER A 19 22.35 8.09 -26.38
CA SER A 19 21.22 7.18 -26.22
C SER A 19 21.45 6.29 -24.98
N TYR A 20 21.05 6.77 -23.80
CA TYR A 20 20.88 5.94 -22.61
C TYR A 20 19.53 5.24 -22.72
N SER A 21 19.47 4.20 -23.55
CA SER A 21 18.26 3.44 -23.88
C SER A 21 17.91 2.42 -22.79
N GLY A 22 17.69 2.89 -21.57
CA GLY A 22 17.16 2.09 -20.47
C GLY A 22 15.70 2.48 -20.19
N PRO A 23 14.78 1.52 -19.97
CA PRO A 23 13.39 1.85 -19.61
C PRO A 23 13.30 2.69 -18.34
N ALA A 24 14.20 2.49 -17.37
CA ALA A 24 14.28 3.31 -16.16
C ALA A 24 14.71 4.77 -16.46
N PHE A 25 15.65 4.97 -17.37
CA PHE A 25 16.08 6.32 -17.77
C PHE A 25 14.92 7.03 -18.48
N TYR A 26 14.28 6.38 -19.44
CA TYR A 26 13.10 6.93 -20.14
C TYR A 26 11.97 7.30 -19.19
N ILE A 27 11.61 6.45 -18.23
CA ILE A 27 10.57 6.76 -17.24
C ILE A 27 10.97 7.99 -16.40
N LEU A 28 12.22 8.07 -15.97
CA LEU A 28 12.68 9.17 -15.11
C LEU A 28 12.85 10.50 -15.86
N THR A 29 13.23 10.47 -17.13
CA THR A 29 13.53 11.68 -17.91
C THR A 29 12.36 12.17 -18.75
N GLU A 30 11.52 11.26 -19.23
CA GLU A 30 10.43 11.57 -20.17
C GLU A 30 9.07 11.61 -19.46
N PHE A 31 8.73 10.55 -18.73
CA PHE A 31 7.44 10.46 -18.04
C PHE A 31 7.40 11.38 -16.82
N PHE A 32 8.46 11.41 -16.01
CA PHE A 32 8.56 12.29 -14.84
C PHE A 32 9.25 13.63 -15.14
N ASN A 33 9.25 14.06 -16.40
CA ASN A 33 9.79 15.36 -16.79
C ASN A 33 8.98 16.50 -16.13
N PRO A 34 9.63 17.55 -15.57
CA PRO A 34 8.94 18.66 -14.93
C PRO A 34 7.93 19.38 -15.84
N GLN A 35 8.07 19.28 -17.16
CA GLN A 35 7.15 19.88 -18.14
C GLN A 35 5.88 19.06 -18.35
N GLN A 36 5.81 17.82 -17.86
CA GLN A 36 4.64 16.97 -18.02
C GLN A 36 3.48 17.49 -17.16
N LEU A 37 2.27 17.44 -17.71
CA LEU A 37 1.07 18.02 -17.08
C LEU A 37 0.81 17.49 -15.68
N HIS A 38 1.04 16.20 -15.44
CA HIS A 38 0.83 15.60 -14.12
C HIS A 38 1.91 15.99 -13.09
N MET A 39 3.12 16.37 -13.52
CA MET A 39 4.16 16.94 -12.64
C MET A 39 3.82 18.39 -12.28
N VAL A 40 3.42 19.19 -13.27
CA VAL A 40 2.98 20.58 -13.07
C VAL A 40 1.75 20.62 -12.16
N ALA A 41 0.79 19.71 -12.33
CA ALA A 41 -0.39 19.62 -11.49
C ALA A 41 -0.07 19.39 -10.00
N VAL A 42 0.99 18.63 -9.68
CA VAL A 42 1.42 18.45 -8.28
C VAL A 42 1.96 19.77 -7.71
N VAL A 43 2.79 20.49 -8.47
CA VAL A 43 3.39 21.75 -8.05
C VAL A 43 2.34 22.85 -7.88
N GLU A 44 1.48 23.04 -8.88
CA GLU A 44 0.40 24.02 -8.83
C GLU A 44 -0.63 23.65 -7.75
N GLY A 45 -0.92 22.36 -7.57
CA GLY A 45 -1.79 21.88 -6.50
C GLY A 45 -1.23 22.24 -5.10
N LEU A 46 0.08 22.12 -4.89
CA LEU A 46 0.72 22.53 -3.64
C LEU A 46 0.67 24.05 -3.43
N ARG A 47 0.89 24.85 -4.47
CA ARG A 47 0.75 26.31 -4.39
C ARG A 47 -0.67 26.71 -4.00
N TRP A 48 -1.66 26.14 -4.68
CA TRP A 48 -3.07 26.39 -4.41
C TRP A 48 -3.46 25.98 -2.98
N CYS A 49 -2.97 24.83 -2.50
CA CYS A 49 -3.19 24.40 -1.12
C CYS A 49 -2.58 25.37 -0.10
N ARG A 50 -1.40 25.94 -0.39
CA ARG A 50 -0.75 26.91 0.50
C ARG A 50 -1.52 28.23 0.54
N GLU A 51 -1.88 28.76 -0.63
CA GLU A 51 -2.61 30.03 -0.76
C GLU A 51 -3.99 29.95 -0.11
N PHE A 52 -4.75 28.89 -0.38
CA PHE A 52 -6.08 28.69 0.19
C PHE A 52 -6.04 28.35 1.68
N GLY A 53 -5.06 27.56 2.12
CA GLY A 53 -4.90 27.17 3.52
C GLY A 53 -4.22 28.21 4.41
N HIS A 54 -3.71 29.30 3.83
CA HIS A 54 -2.89 30.31 4.51
C HIS A 54 -1.76 29.71 5.38
N PHE A 55 -1.15 28.62 4.90
CA PHE A 55 -0.09 27.93 5.64
C PHE A 55 1.23 28.71 5.61
N SER A 56 1.86 28.84 6.77
CA SER A 56 3.13 29.56 6.91
C SER A 56 4.33 28.85 6.28
N SER A 57 4.30 27.51 6.19
CA SER A 57 5.38 26.68 5.62
C SER A 57 4.87 25.66 4.61
N TYR A 58 5.67 25.39 3.58
CA TYR A 58 5.43 24.31 2.64
C TYR A 58 5.47 22.92 3.28
N ALA A 59 6.20 22.71 4.39
CA ALA A 59 6.13 21.44 5.13
C ALA A 59 4.71 21.15 5.62
N THR A 60 4.06 22.16 6.22
CA THR A 60 2.66 22.03 6.68
C THR A 60 1.69 21.87 5.52
N THR A 61 1.96 22.53 4.38
CA THR A 61 1.18 22.38 3.15
C THR A 61 1.29 20.95 2.60
N ILE A 62 2.49 20.37 2.56
CA ILE A 62 2.71 18.98 2.13
C ILE A 62 1.93 18.02 3.02
N VAL A 63 2.01 18.18 4.35
CA VAL A 63 1.30 17.32 5.30
C VAL A 63 -0.22 17.40 5.09
N THR A 64 -0.77 18.61 5.10
CA THR A 64 -2.22 18.85 5.01
C THR A 64 -2.80 18.43 3.67
N SER A 65 -2.17 18.82 2.55
CA SER A 65 -2.57 18.40 1.20
C SER A 65 -2.50 16.89 1.05
N THR A 66 -1.45 16.23 1.56
CA THR A 66 -1.34 14.77 1.53
C THR A 66 -2.47 14.10 2.30
N LEU A 67 -2.78 14.57 3.51
CA LEU A 67 -3.86 14.02 4.33
C LEU A 67 -5.22 14.24 3.67
N ALA A 68 -5.48 15.42 3.13
CA ALA A 68 -6.73 15.74 2.44
C ALA A 68 -6.92 14.85 1.21
N LEU A 69 -5.90 14.78 0.34
CA LEU A 69 -5.95 14.05 -0.91
C LEU A 69 -6.03 12.53 -0.68
N ARG A 70 -5.30 12.01 0.31
CA ARG A 70 -5.41 10.60 0.71
C ARG A 70 -6.77 10.29 1.32
N THR A 71 -7.34 11.19 2.11
CA THR A 71 -8.67 10.96 2.69
C THR A 71 -9.74 10.99 1.61
N ALA A 72 -9.65 11.89 0.63
CA ALA A 72 -10.59 12.01 -0.47
C ALA A 72 -10.50 10.85 -1.48
N LEU A 73 -9.30 10.42 -1.84
CA LEU A 73 -9.09 9.38 -2.87
C LEU A 73 -8.87 7.99 -2.26
N ALA A 74 -7.85 7.86 -1.40
CA ALA A 74 -7.43 6.57 -0.87
C ALA A 74 -8.44 6.01 0.14
N GLY A 75 -9.09 6.87 0.94
CA GLY A 75 -10.11 6.47 1.92
C GLY A 75 -11.26 5.68 1.29
N PRO A 76 -12.09 6.29 0.42
CA PRO A 76 -13.20 5.60 -0.23
C PRO A 76 -12.76 4.37 -1.02
N LEU A 77 -11.65 4.46 -1.75
CA LEU A 77 -11.15 3.34 -2.53
C LEU A 77 -10.74 2.16 -1.65
N TYR A 78 -10.10 2.44 -0.51
CA TYR A 78 -9.75 1.43 0.47
C TYR A 78 -11.00 0.78 1.08
N THR A 79 -12.01 1.59 1.45
CA THR A 79 -13.29 1.07 1.98
C THR A 79 -13.97 0.15 0.96
N PHE A 80 -13.94 0.50 -0.33
CA PHE A 80 -14.48 -0.30 -1.42
C PHE A 80 -13.75 -1.65 -1.52
N THR A 81 -12.41 -1.63 -1.47
CA THR A 81 -11.65 -2.88 -1.50
C THR A 81 -11.91 -3.75 -0.28
N GLU A 82 -12.05 -3.18 0.91
CA GLU A 82 -12.36 -3.93 2.14
C GLU A 82 -13.77 -4.54 2.08
N LYS A 83 -14.77 -3.83 1.54
CA LYS A 83 -16.10 -4.40 1.29
C LYS A 83 -16.05 -5.59 0.36
N ASN A 84 -15.35 -5.47 -0.77
CA ASN A 84 -15.23 -6.56 -1.73
C ASN A 84 -14.41 -7.74 -1.15
N GLN A 85 -13.38 -7.47 -0.35
CA GLN A 85 -12.63 -8.51 0.36
C GLN A 85 -13.50 -9.26 1.37
N ALA A 86 -14.39 -8.58 2.09
CA ALA A 86 -15.33 -9.23 3.00
C ALA A 86 -16.30 -10.17 2.25
N LEU A 87 -16.83 -9.74 1.10
CA LEU A 87 -17.69 -10.59 0.26
C LEU A 87 -16.94 -11.82 -0.30
N ILE A 88 -15.67 -11.64 -0.69
CA ILE A 88 -14.82 -12.75 -1.11
C ILE A 88 -14.58 -13.73 0.04
N ALA A 89 -14.33 -13.21 1.25
CA ALA A 89 -14.09 -14.03 2.43
C ALA A 89 -15.34 -14.84 2.81
N SER A 90 -16.54 -14.27 2.74
CA SER A 90 -17.80 -15.03 2.93
C SER A 90 -18.03 -16.07 1.83
N ALA A 91 -17.77 -15.71 0.55
CA ALA A 91 -17.90 -16.66 -0.56
C ALA A 91 -16.93 -17.85 -0.41
N HIS A 92 -15.70 -17.58 -0.01
CA HIS A 92 -14.68 -18.58 0.28
C HIS A 92 -15.11 -19.48 1.45
N TYR A 93 -15.66 -18.89 2.51
CA TYR A 93 -16.18 -19.62 3.66
C TYR A 93 -17.30 -20.60 3.27
N GLU A 94 -18.37 -20.12 2.63
CA GLU A 94 -19.49 -20.95 2.21
C GLU A 94 -19.06 -22.06 1.26
N SER A 95 -18.19 -21.73 0.29
CA SER A 95 -17.65 -22.72 -0.66
C SER A 95 -16.81 -23.79 0.02
N SER A 96 -16.03 -23.42 1.04
CA SER A 96 -15.24 -24.38 1.82
C SER A 96 -16.12 -25.32 2.63
N LEU A 97 -17.24 -24.82 3.17
CA LEU A 97 -18.21 -25.60 3.93
C LEU A 97 -18.96 -26.60 3.05
N VAL A 98 -19.37 -26.18 1.85
CA VAL A 98 -20.01 -27.06 0.86
C VAL A 98 -19.02 -28.14 0.39
N ALA A 99 -17.77 -27.77 0.12
CA ALA A 99 -16.74 -28.71 -0.32
C ALA A 99 -16.29 -29.69 0.77
N SER A 100 -16.41 -29.34 2.05
CA SER A 100 -16.10 -30.24 3.18
C SER A 100 -17.30 -31.07 3.65
N SER A 101 -18.49 -30.83 3.09
CA SER A 101 -19.71 -31.53 3.49
C SER A 101 -19.64 -33.02 3.12
N PRO A 102 -20.02 -33.94 4.03
CA PRO A 102 -19.96 -35.38 3.78
C PRO A 102 -20.86 -35.83 2.63
N ARG A 103 -21.88 -35.04 2.27
CA ARG A 103 -22.79 -35.28 1.13
C ARG A 103 -22.07 -35.36 -0.22
N TYR A 104 -20.95 -34.64 -0.37
CA TYR A 104 -20.19 -34.58 -1.62
C TYR A 104 -18.82 -35.26 -1.51
N ALA A 105 -18.54 -35.89 -0.37
CA ALA A 105 -17.30 -36.61 -0.13
C ALA A 105 -17.31 -37.95 -0.87
N VAL A 106 -16.89 -37.95 -2.13
CA VAL A 106 -16.66 -39.18 -2.87
C VAL A 106 -15.38 -39.83 -2.36
N ARG A 107 -15.54 -40.92 -1.60
CA ARG A 107 -14.42 -41.77 -1.17
C ARG A 107 -13.99 -42.64 -2.34
N GLN A 108 -12.71 -42.54 -2.69
CA GLN A 108 -12.11 -43.47 -3.64
C GLN A 108 -11.99 -44.87 -3.00
N LYS A 109 -11.79 -45.91 -3.83
CA LYS A 109 -11.64 -47.32 -3.39
C LYS A 109 -10.54 -47.56 -2.36
N ASN A 110 -9.57 -46.64 -2.27
CA ASN A 110 -8.46 -46.61 -1.31
C ASN A 110 -8.82 -45.92 0.02
N GLY A 111 -10.08 -45.51 0.23
CA GLY A 111 -10.56 -44.84 1.44
C GLY A 111 -10.21 -43.35 1.53
N MET A 112 -9.43 -42.82 0.58
CA MET A 112 -9.08 -41.40 0.53
C MET A 112 -10.16 -40.59 -0.19
N VAL A 113 -10.37 -39.35 0.25
CA VAL A 113 -11.25 -38.40 -0.45
C VAL A 113 -10.58 -37.95 -1.75
N ASP A 114 -11.33 -37.91 -2.85
CA ASP A 114 -10.80 -37.43 -4.12
C ASP A 114 -10.56 -35.90 -4.08
N THR A 115 -9.32 -35.51 -3.80
CA THR A 115 -8.90 -34.10 -3.70
C THR A 115 -9.12 -33.33 -5.01
N ARG A 116 -9.04 -34.00 -6.18
CA ARG A 116 -9.23 -33.32 -7.47
C ARG A 116 -10.68 -32.94 -7.67
N LEU A 117 -11.59 -33.87 -7.37
CA LEU A 117 -13.02 -33.63 -7.44
C LEU A 117 -13.45 -32.56 -6.41
N GLN A 118 -12.94 -32.64 -5.19
CA GLN A 118 -13.22 -31.67 -4.13
C GLN A 118 -12.75 -30.26 -4.50
N ASN A 119 -11.54 -30.14 -5.07
CA ASN A 119 -11.03 -28.85 -5.56
C ASN A 119 -11.84 -28.31 -6.75
N SER A 120 -12.31 -29.19 -7.64
CA SER A 120 -13.18 -28.80 -8.76
C SER A 120 -14.52 -28.27 -8.28
N LEU A 121 -15.16 -28.97 -7.34
CA LEU A 121 -16.42 -28.55 -6.72
C LEU A 121 -16.26 -27.24 -5.95
N TYR A 122 -15.19 -27.10 -5.16
CA TYR A 122 -14.85 -25.86 -4.48
C TYR A 122 -14.74 -24.68 -5.46
N ARG A 123 -13.97 -24.85 -6.55
CA ARG A 123 -13.78 -23.79 -7.56
C ARG A 123 -15.08 -23.38 -8.24
N ARG A 124 -15.93 -24.35 -8.60
CA ARG A 124 -17.24 -24.09 -9.24
C ARG A 124 -18.17 -23.34 -8.29
N THR A 125 -18.30 -23.83 -7.05
CA THR A 125 -19.15 -23.21 -6.01
C THR A 125 -18.68 -21.80 -5.70
N TYR A 126 -17.37 -21.61 -5.57
CA TYR A 126 -16.77 -20.30 -5.32
C TYR A 126 -17.01 -19.32 -6.47
N ALA A 127 -16.87 -19.77 -7.72
CA ALA A 127 -17.13 -18.93 -8.89
C ALA A 127 -18.60 -18.50 -8.95
N GLN A 128 -19.53 -19.44 -8.73
CA GLN A 128 -20.96 -19.15 -8.69
C GLN A 128 -21.31 -18.17 -7.56
N LYS A 129 -20.81 -18.41 -6.35
CA LYS A 129 -21.06 -17.51 -5.21
C LYS A 129 -20.47 -16.13 -5.42
N CYS A 130 -19.29 -16.04 -6.04
CA CYS A 130 -18.73 -14.75 -6.42
C CYS A 130 -19.62 -14.00 -7.42
N GLN A 131 -20.24 -14.70 -8.38
CA GLN A 131 -21.17 -14.10 -9.33
C GLN A 131 -22.45 -13.63 -8.64
N GLU A 132 -23.04 -14.44 -7.75
CA GLU A 132 -24.23 -14.08 -6.97
C GLU A 132 -24.01 -12.84 -6.09
N LEU A 133 -22.85 -12.75 -5.44
CA LEU A 133 -22.49 -11.62 -4.58
C LEU A 133 -21.88 -10.43 -5.35
N GLY A 134 -21.67 -10.56 -6.66
CA GLY A 134 -21.02 -9.55 -7.49
C GLY A 134 -19.57 -9.23 -7.09
N CYS A 135 -18.90 -10.11 -6.34
CA CYS A 135 -17.53 -9.90 -5.87
C CYS A 135 -16.50 -10.49 -6.83
N HIS A 136 -15.32 -9.88 -6.92
CA HIS A 136 -14.25 -10.40 -7.78
C HIS A 136 -12.86 -10.13 -7.17
N PRO A 137 -11.93 -11.09 -7.16
CA PRO A 137 -10.59 -10.89 -6.60
C PRO A 137 -9.84 -9.68 -7.18
N LEU A 138 -9.99 -9.42 -8.48
CA LEU A 138 -9.38 -8.25 -9.14
C LEU A 138 -9.90 -6.92 -8.57
N LYS A 139 -11.19 -6.84 -8.20
CA LYS A 139 -11.75 -5.62 -7.60
C LYS A 139 -11.06 -5.25 -6.30
N SER A 140 -10.52 -6.25 -5.58
CA SER A 140 -9.75 -6.01 -4.36
C SER A 140 -8.32 -5.51 -4.59
N VAL A 141 -7.80 -5.60 -5.81
CA VAL A 141 -6.45 -5.12 -6.17
C VAL A 141 -6.48 -3.68 -6.67
N ILE A 142 -7.66 -3.16 -7.01
CA ILE A 142 -7.89 -1.81 -7.55
C ILE A 142 -7.22 -0.73 -6.69
N PHE A 143 -7.33 -0.82 -5.35
CA PHE A 143 -6.66 0.14 -4.46
C PHE A 143 -5.17 0.27 -4.76
N GLY A 144 -4.45 -0.86 -4.84
CA GLY A 144 -3.01 -0.86 -5.15
C GLY A 144 -2.71 -0.32 -6.55
N MET A 145 -3.58 -0.61 -7.54
CA MET A 145 -3.41 -0.16 -8.92
C MET A 145 -3.50 1.35 -9.09
N PHE A 146 -4.40 2.02 -8.35
CA PHE A 146 -4.51 3.49 -8.38
C PHE A 146 -3.54 4.18 -7.43
N GLN A 147 -3.25 3.55 -6.28
CA GLN A 147 -2.40 4.13 -5.25
C GLN A 147 -0.94 4.27 -5.70
N LEU A 148 -0.39 3.29 -6.42
CA LEU A 148 1.01 3.31 -6.86
C LEU A 148 1.30 4.46 -7.85
N PRO A 149 0.54 4.64 -8.96
CA PRO A 149 0.75 5.76 -9.87
C PRO A 149 0.59 7.12 -9.19
N PHE A 150 -0.39 7.25 -8.31
CA PHE A 150 -0.62 8.48 -7.56
C PHE A 150 0.54 8.81 -6.60
N TRP A 151 1.00 7.81 -5.84
CA TRP A 151 2.15 7.97 -4.94
C TRP A 151 3.45 8.29 -5.71
N MET A 152 3.66 7.65 -6.86
CA MET A 152 4.81 7.93 -7.74
C MET A 152 4.73 9.36 -8.29
N THR A 153 3.57 9.77 -8.79
CA THR A 153 3.35 11.12 -9.33
C THR A 153 3.65 12.19 -8.28
N ALA A 154 3.14 12.02 -7.05
CA ALA A 154 3.44 12.93 -5.95
C ALA A 154 4.94 12.91 -5.57
N THR A 155 5.56 11.74 -5.50
CA THR A 155 7.00 11.61 -5.18
C THR A 155 7.87 12.33 -6.21
N PHE A 156 7.65 12.09 -7.51
CA PHE A 156 8.44 12.73 -8.56
C PHE A 156 8.08 14.21 -8.73
N GLY A 157 6.81 14.58 -8.53
CA GLY A 157 6.38 15.98 -8.53
C GLY A 157 7.05 16.79 -7.43
N LEU A 158 7.08 16.29 -6.18
CA LEU A 158 7.82 16.93 -5.09
C LEU A 158 9.33 16.96 -5.34
N ARG A 159 9.89 15.90 -5.92
CA ARG A 159 11.31 15.86 -6.30
C ARG A 159 11.62 16.93 -7.34
N ASN A 160 10.75 17.14 -8.33
CA ASN A 160 10.88 18.21 -9.32
C ASN A 160 10.66 19.60 -8.68
N ALA A 161 9.77 19.72 -7.69
CA ALA A 161 9.59 20.94 -6.90
C ALA A 161 10.89 21.34 -6.17
N CYS A 162 11.63 20.36 -5.65
CA CYS A 162 12.93 20.58 -5.01
C CYS A 162 14.06 20.91 -5.98
N GLY A 163 13.85 20.69 -7.29
CA GLY A 163 14.91 20.73 -8.28
C GLY A 163 15.80 19.48 -8.25
N LEU A 164 16.60 19.31 -9.30
CA LEU A 164 17.50 18.18 -9.42
C LEU A 164 18.78 18.58 -10.13
N GLN A 165 19.91 18.23 -9.54
CA GLN A 165 21.22 18.31 -10.17
C GLN A 165 21.82 16.89 -10.24
N LEU A 166 21.59 16.20 -11.37
CA LEU A 166 22.06 14.81 -11.53
C LEU A 166 23.45 14.75 -12.17
N THR A 167 23.77 15.69 -13.06
CA THR A 167 25.06 15.84 -13.74
C THR A 167 25.30 17.33 -14.03
N PRO A 168 26.53 17.78 -14.34
CA PRO A 168 26.77 19.14 -14.83
C PRO A 168 26.02 19.50 -16.14
N LEU A 169 25.43 18.51 -16.82
CA LEU A 169 24.68 18.68 -18.07
C LEU A 169 23.15 18.63 -17.89
N LEU A 170 22.65 18.01 -16.80
CA LEU A 170 21.21 17.87 -16.54
C LEU A 170 20.89 18.51 -15.18
N TYR A 171 20.49 19.78 -15.27
CA TYR A 171 20.04 20.61 -14.14
C TYR A 171 18.59 21.01 -14.36
N TRP A 172 17.75 20.69 -13.40
CA TRP A 172 16.38 21.18 -13.31
C TRP A 172 16.30 22.16 -12.15
N PRO A 173 16.01 23.45 -12.39
CA PRO A 173 15.80 24.40 -11.32
C PRO A 173 14.59 23.98 -10.46
N PRO A 174 14.58 24.33 -9.17
CA PRO A 174 13.44 24.07 -8.31
C PRO A 174 12.18 24.75 -8.88
N MET A 175 11.11 23.97 -9.08
CA MET A 175 9.84 24.55 -9.56
C MET A 175 9.19 25.44 -8.49
N ILE A 176 9.52 25.23 -7.20
CA ILE A 176 9.06 26.07 -6.08
C ILE A 176 10.30 26.65 -5.38
N PRO A 177 10.69 27.91 -5.66
CA PRO A 177 11.92 28.50 -5.11
C PRO A 177 11.91 28.61 -3.58
N GLU A 178 10.73 28.77 -2.97
CA GLU A 178 10.57 28.85 -1.52
C GLU A 178 10.96 27.56 -0.79
N PHE A 179 10.98 26.41 -1.48
CA PHE A 179 11.50 25.17 -0.90
C PHE A 179 12.97 25.31 -0.53
N VAL A 180 13.74 26.08 -1.30
CA VAL A 180 15.15 26.36 -1.00
C VAL A 180 15.25 27.22 0.26
N ALA A 181 14.41 28.26 0.36
CA ALA A 181 14.38 29.15 1.52
C ALA A 181 13.99 28.42 2.82
N GLU A 182 13.08 27.45 2.73
CA GLU A 182 12.65 26.64 3.88
C GLU A 182 13.56 25.42 4.16
N GLY A 183 14.64 25.22 3.39
CA GLY A 183 15.54 24.07 3.56
C GLY A 183 14.92 22.70 3.18
N LEU A 184 13.86 22.72 2.38
CA LEU A 184 13.11 21.53 1.98
C LEU A 184 13.80 20.72 0.87
N THR A 185 14.73 21.35 0.14
CA THR A 185 15.52 20.73 -0.94
C THR A 185 16.72 19.95 -0.43
N SER A 186 17.26 20.33 0.74
CA SER A 186 18.39 19.63 1.36
C SER A 186 17.97 18.29 1.96
N PRO A 187 18.90 17.31 2.04
CA PRO A 187 18.66 16.06 2.76
C PRO A 187 18.18 16.28 4.19
N THR A 188 17.30 15.40 4.67
CA THR A 188 16.75 15.50 6.02
C THR A 188 17.85 15.28 7.07
N THR A 189 18.08 16.27 7.94
CA THR A 189 18.96 16.13 9.11
C THR A 189 18.25 15.51 10.33
N SER A 190 16.92 15.51 10.33
CA SER A 190 16.10 14.90 11.39
C SER A 190 16.12 13.37 11.32
N LEU A 191 17.02 12.76 12.10
CA LEU A 191 17.04 11.31 12.32
C LEU A 191 15.71 10.80 12.88
N GLY A 192 15.00 11.61 13.67
CA GLY A 192 13.67 11.29 14.18
C GLY A 192 12.64 11.09 13.07
N LEU A 193 12.65 11.95 12.04
CA LEU A 193 11.74 11.81 10.90
C LEU A 193 12.06 10.57 10.06
N ILE A 194 13.34 10.27 9.85
CA ILE A 194 13.77 9.06 9.13
C ILE A 194 13.36 7.81 9.92
N ALA A 195 13.61 7.79 11.23
CA ALA A 195 13.21 6.70 12.11
C ALA A 195 11.68 6.50 12.11
N LEU A 196 10.91 7.57 12.21
CA LEU A 196 9.45 7.51 12.15
C LEU A 196 8.96 6.96 10.81
N THR A 197 9.56 7.41 9.70
CA THR A 197 9.25 6.90 8.35
C THR A 197 9.52 5.41 8.26
N ALA A 198 10.67 4.95 8.74
CA ALA A 198 11.05 3.54 8.78
C ALA A 198 10.08 2.70 9.62
N ILE A 199 9.72 3.18 10.81
CA ILE A 199 8.80 2.50 11.72
C ILE A 199 7.43 2.37 11.07
N VAL A 200 6.85 3.47 10.59
CA VAL A 200 5.49 3.48 10.06
C VAL A 200 5.39 2.67 8.76
N THR A 201 6.40 2.73 7.89
CA THR A 201 6.41 1.93 6.65
C THR A 201 6.54 0.44 6.97
N THR A 202 7.41 0.07 7.92
CA THR A 202 7.53 -1.32 8.39
C THR A 202 6.22 -1.80 9.02
N LEU A 203 5.59 -1.01 9.89
CA LEU A 203 4.29 -1.37 10.49
C LEU A 203 3.19 -1.58 9.45
N ASN A 204 3.16 -0.79 8.38
CA ASN A 204 2.23 -1.01 7.28
C ASN A 204 2.42 -2.36 6.58
N VAL A 205 3.68 -2.72 6.31
CA VAL A 205 4.03 -4.03 5.73
C VAL A 205 3.62 -5.15 6.67
N GLU A 206 3.93 -5.01 7.96
CA GLU A 206 3.67 -6.01 8.99
C GLU A 206 2.17 -6.24 9.23
N ILE A 207 1.39 -5.18 9.41
CA ILE A 207 -0.07 -5.31 9.57
C ILE A 207 -0.70 -5.93 8.32
N GLY A 208 -0.27 -5.52 7.12
CA GLY A 208 -0.74 -6.12 5.88
C GLY A 208 -0.41 -7.61 5.78
N HIS A 209 0.80 -8.01 6.18
CA HIS A 209 1.22 -9.41 6.22
C HIS A 209 0.41 -10.23 7.23
N LEU A 210 0.33 -9.76 8.48
CA LEU A 210 -0.36 -10.45 9.56
C LEU A 210 -1.85 -10.63 9.28
N ARG A 211 -2.51 -9.64 8.65
CA ARG A 211 -3.92 -9.77 8.22
C ARG A 211 -4.11 -10.88 7.21
N ARG A 212 -3.21 -11.01 6.23
CA ARG A 212 -3.25 -12.11 5.24
C ARG A 212 -2.96 -13.47 5.88
N VAL A 213 -2.00 -13.53 6.80
CA VAL A 213 -1.69 -14.75 7.57
C VAL A 213 -2.90 -15.18 8.40
N TYR A 214 -3.54 -14.24 9.09
CA TYR A 214 -4.74 -14.49 9.88
C TYR A 214 -5.86 -15.04 8.99
N GLY A 215 -6.22 -14.34 7.91
CA GLY A 215 -7.28 -14.81 7.00
C GLY A 215 -6.99 -16.19 6.40
N PHE A 216 -5.74 -16.47 6.04
CA PHE A 216 -5.33 -17.80 5.56
C PHE A 216 -5.43 -18.88 6.64
N ALA A 217 -4.96 -18.60 7.86
CA ALA A 217 -4.99 -19.55 8.96
C ALA A 217 -6.44 -19.91 9.33
N THR A 218 -7.32 -18.90 9.41
CA THR A 218 -8.73 -19.09 9.75
C THR A 218 -9.49 -19.84 8.64
N ALA A 219 -9.24 -19.52 7.36
CA ALA A 219 -9.83 -20.26 6.25
C ALA A 219 -9.45 -21.75 6.24
N ARG A 220 -8.26 -22.10 6.76
CA ARG A 220 -7.76 -23.49 6.79
C ARG A 220 -8.23 -24.29 8.02
N SER A 221 -8.48 -23.64 9.15
CA SER A 221 -8.93 -24.32 10.38
C SER A 221 -10.41 -24.67 10.38
N MET A 222 -11.21 -24.02 9.52
CA MET A 222 -12.67 -24.14 9.52
C MET A 222 -13.27 -25.50 9.06
N PRO A 223 -12.73 -26.23 8.06
CA PRO A 223 -13.27 -27.53 7.67
C PRO A 223 -13.06 -28.63 8.73
N ALA A 224 -12.25 -28.39 9.76
CA ALA A 224 -11.98 -29.36 10.82
C ALA A 224 -13.02 -29.32 11.97
N ASP A 225 -13.66 -28.17 12.20
CA ASP A 225 -14.59 -27.95 13.33
C ASP A 225 -16.07 -28.26 13.01
N SER A 226 -16.38 -28.72 11.79
CA SER A 226 -17.75 -29.11 11.41
C SER A 226 -18.29 -30.35 12.14
N GLN A 227 -17.55 -30.92 13.09
CA GLN A 227 -18.01 -31.94 14.03
C GLN A 227 -18.30 -31.35 15.43
N GLY A 228 -19.31 -30.48 15.53
CA GLY A 228 -20.15 -30.39 16.74
C GLY A 228 -19.81 -29.37 17.84
N ALA A 229 -18.86 -28.45 17.69
CA ALA A 229 -18.59 -27.45 18.72
C ALA A 229 -18.99 -26.02 18.28
N ALA A 230 -19.87 -25.37 19.05
CA ALA A 230 -20.16 -23.95 18.92
C ALA A 230 -18.85 -23.12 18.91
N PRO A 231 -18.75 -22.01 18.15
CA PRO A 231 -17.51 -21.27 17.92
C PRO A 231 -17.07 -20.51 19.17
N LYS A 232 -16.55 -21.23 20.16
CA LYS A 232 -15.85 -20.69 21.33
C LYS A 232 -14.38 -20.64 20.97
N SER A 233 -13.95 -19.44 20.56
CA SER A 233 -12.57 -19.05 20.25
C SER A 233 -11.83 -20.02 19.32
N ILE A 234 -11.86 -19.74 18.01
CA ILE A 234 -10.91 -20.34 17.07
C ILE A 234 -9.51 -20.05 17.61
N SER A 235 -8.87 -21.05 18.21
CA SER A 235 -7.45 -20.97 18.52
C SER A 235 -6.74 -20.95 17.17
N VAL A 236 -6.29 -19.77 16.74
CA VAL A 236 -5.69 -19.61 15.42
C VAL A 236 -4.38 -20.40 15.41
N VAL A 237 -4.44 -21.63 14.90
CA VAL A 237 -3.27 -22.44 14.65
C VAL A 237 -2.63 -21.94 13.37
N VAL A 238 -1.66 -21.04 13.53
CA VAL A 238 -0.85 -20.56 12.40
C VAL A 238 -0.11 -21.77 11.81
N PRO A 239 -0.32 -22.10 10.52
CA PRO A 239 0.29 -23.27 9.91
C PRO A 239 1.82 -23.13 9.88
N PRO A 240 2.57 -24.22 10.09
CA PRO A 240 4.04 -24.18 10.13
C PRO A 240 4.66 -23.79 8.78
N ARG A 241 3.93 -23.99 7.67
CA ARG A 241 4.34 -23.62 6.31
C ARG A 241 3.32 -22.66 5.70
N LEU A 242 3.71 -21.39 5.59
CA LEU A 242 2.98 -20.39 4.82
C LEU A 242 3.19 -20.60 3.32
N PRO A 243 2.18 -20.29 2.48
CA PRO A 243 2.31 -20.38 1.04
C PRO A 243 3.40 -19.42 0.55
N TRP A 244 4.11 -19.83 -0.50
CA TRP A 244 5.24 -19.07 -1.05
C TRP A 244 4.83 -17.64 -1.46
N GLN A 245 3.61 -17.46 -1.96
CA GLN A 245 3.07 -16.15 -2.37
C GLN A 245 3.02 -15.16 -1.21
N LEU A 246 2.64 -15.60 0.00
CA LEU A 246 2.59 -14.73 1.18
C LEU A 246 4.00 -14.31 1.62
N LYS A 247 4.96 -15.25 1.56
CA LYS A 247 6.36 -14.98 1.87
C LYS A 247 6.98 -14.03 0.85
N PHE A 248 6.73 -14.26 -0.43
CA PHE A 248 7.20 -13.41 -1.51
C PHE A 248 6.65 -11.99 -1.37
N ALA A 249 5.33 -11.85 -1.15
CA ALA A 249 4.72 -10.53 -0.96
C ALA A 249 5.27 -9.80 0.26
N HIS A 250 5.49 -10.50 1.38
CA HIS A 250 6.12 -9.91 2.58
C HIS A 250 7.56 -9.49 2.31
N GLY A 251 8.35 -10.34 1.66
CA GLY A 251 9.74 -10.05 1.31
C GLY A 251 9.88 -8.85 0.37
N VAL A 252 9.06 -8.77 -0.68
CA VAL A 252 9.07 -7.63 -1.61
C VAL A 252 8.66 -6.34 -0.91
N CYS A 253 7.62 -6.36 -0.08
CA CYS A 253 7.18 -5.18 0.66
C CYS A 253 8.22 -4.75 1.73
N GLY A 254 8.83 -5.72 2.41
CA GLY A 254 9.89 -5.48 3.39
C GLY A 254 11.15 -4.91 2.75
N LEU A 255 11.57 -5.43 1.59
CA LEU A 255 12.66 -4.87 0.79
C LEU A 255 12.32 -3.44 0.35
N GLY A 256 11.08 -3.18 -0.07
CA GLY A 256 10.62 -1.83 -0.41
C GLY A 256 10.71 -0.85 0.77
N ALA A 257 10.29 -1.26 1.97
CA ALA A 257 10.41 -0.43 3.18
C ALA A 257 11.87 -0.17 3.58
N PHE A 258 12.72 -1.19 3.45
CA PHE A 258 14.17 -1.04 3.66
C PHE A 258 14.79 -0.04 2.67
N LEU A 259 14.50 -0.19 1.37
CA LEU A 259 15.01 0.72 0.34
C LEU A 259 14.52 2.16 0.56
N LEU A 260 13.23 2.35 0.89
CA LEU A 260 12.68 3.67 1.18
C LEU A 260 13.38 4.33 2.39
N THR A 261 13.70 3.55 3.41
CA THR A 261 14.44 4.03 4.59
C THR A 261 15.86 4.45 4.21
N THR A 262 16.58 3.64 3.45
CA THR A 262 17.94 3.97 2.97
C THR A 262 17.93 5.23 2.10
N VAL A 263 16.96 5.35 1.18
CA VAL A 263 16.82 6.53 0.32
C VAL A 263 16.46 7.77 1.15
N SER A 264 15.75 7.64 2.27
CA SER A 264 15.37 8.78 3.12
C SER A 264 16.58 9.53 3.72
N PHE A 265 17.76 8.90 3.82
CA PHE A 265 18.98 9.58 4.27
C PHE A 265 19.54 10.59 3.26
N VAL A 266 19.27 10.38 1.97
CA VAL A 266 19.80 11.21 0.88
C VAL A 266 18.71 11.99 0.14
N ALA A 267 17.44 11.66 0.39
CA ALA A 267 16.30 12.33 -0.22
C ALA A 267 16.09 13.74 0.38
N PRO A 268 15.62 14.71 -0.45
CA PRO A 268 15.13 15.99 0.03
C PRO A 268 14.11 15.85 1.16
N SER A 269 14.15 16.74 2.14
CA SER A 269 13.27 16.66 3.31
C SER A 269 11.79 16.77 2.98
N ALA A 270 11.42 17.48 1.91
CA ALA A 270 10.05 17.47 1.37
C ALA A 270 9.55 16.04 1.06
N LEU A 271 10.39 15.18 0.50
CA LEU A 271 10.02 13.80 0.16
C LEU A 271 9.84 12.94 1.41
N VAL A 272 10.75 13.08 2.39
CA VAL A 272 10.67 12.30 3.63
C VAL A 272 9.41 12.69 4.43
N ILE A 273 9.07 13.98 4.49
CA ILE A 273 7.82 14.46 5.09
C ILE A 273 6.60 13.86 4.38
N PHE A 274 6.60 13.90 3.05
CA PHE A 274 5.52 13.30 2.25
C PHE A 274 5.40 11.79 2.50
N TRP A 275 6.49 11.04 2.40
CA TRP A 275 6.50 9.59 2.62
C TRP A 275 6.05 9.21 4.02
N CYS A 276 6.55 9.91 5.04
CA CYS A 276 6.15 9.72 6.44
C CYS A 276 4.64 9.97 6.62
N THR A 277 4.13 11.10 6.11
CA THR A 277 2.71 11.48 6.23
C THR A 277 1.81 10.49 5.49
N SER A 278 2.18 10.16 4.26
CA SER A 278 1.51 9.16 3.43
C SER A 278 1.42 7.79 4.11
N ALA A 279 2.54 7.32 4.65
CA ALA A 279 2.60 6.02 5.32
C ALA A 279 1.80 6.04 6.64
N SER A 280 1.84 7.17 7.37
CA SER A 280 1.08 7.34 8.61
C SER A 280 -0.41 7.31 8.35
N HIS A 281 -0.88 7.99 7.30
CA HIS A 281 -2.26 7.93 6.85
C HIS A 281 -2.69 6.51 6.48
N GLN A 282 -1.86 5.77 5.73
CA GLN A 282 -2.14 4.37 5.38
C GLN A 282 -2.24 3.48 6.62
N LEU A 283 -1.37 3.69 7.61
CA LEU A 283 -1.38 2.96 8.86
C LEU A 283 -2.67 3.23 9.64
N ILE A 284 -3.07 4.50 9.72
CA ILE A 284 -4.34 4.91 10.33
C ILE A 284 -5.50 4.25 9.60
N LEU A 285 -5.54 4.24 8.26
CA LEU A 285 -6.58 3.55 7.51
C LEU A 285 -6.65 2.05 7.83
N HIS A 286 -5.51 1.36 7.86
CA HIS A 286 -5.43 -0.05 8.24
C HIS A 286 -5.99 -0.30 9.64
N LEU A 287 -5.61 0.54 10.61
CA LEU A 287 -6.05 0.42 11.99
C LEU A 287 -7.54 0.73 12.13
N LEU A 288 -8.05 1.78 11.47
CA LEU A 288 -9.46 2.13 11.49
C LEU A 288 -10.33 1.02 10.91
N HIS A 289 -9.94 0.44 9.77
CA HIS A 289 -10.70 -0.65 9.15
C HIS A 289 -10.59 -1.98 9.90
N LEU A 290 -9.64 -2.12 10.82
CA LEU A 290 -9.60 -3.26 11.73
C LEU A 290 -10.66 -3.14 12.84
N SER A 291 -11.12 -1.92 13.16
CA SER A 291 -12.13 -1.70 14.20
C SER A 291 -13.52 -2.17 13.75
N PRO A 292 -14.20 -3.03 14.54
CA PRO A 292 -15.54 -3.52 14.19
C PRO A 292 -16.58 -2.40 14.13
N ARG A 293 -16.41 -1.33 14.93
CA ARG A 293 -17.32 -0.17 14.92
C ARG A 293 -17.22 0.59 13.61
N VAL A 294 -16.00 0.83 13.14
CA VAL A 294 -15.74 1.51 11.86
C VAL A 294 -16.22 0.64 10.69
N ARG A 295 -15.98 -0.68 10.74
CA ARG A 295 -16.50 -1.61 9.74
C ARG A 295 -18.03 -1.59 9.65
N ALA A 296 -18.70 -1.63 10.80
CA ALA A 296 -20.15 -1.54 10.86
C ALA A 296 -20.67 -0.21 10.31
N PHE A 297 -20.06 0.91 10.71
CA PHE A 297 -20.39 2.25 10.22
C PHE A 297 -20.23 2.36 8.69
N LEU A 298 -19.18 1.78 8.14
CA LEU A 298 -18.93 1.75 6.70
C LEU A 298 -19.81 0.74 5.95
N GLY A 299 -20.60 -0.09 6.63
CA GLY A 299 -21.41 -1.14 6.02
C GLY A 299 -20.57 -2.28 5.42
N ILE A 300 -19.43 -2.59 6.03
CA ILE A 300 -18.62 -3.77 5.68
C ILE A 300 -19.27 -4.98 6.36
N VAL A 301 -19.65 -5.98 5.55
CA VAL A 301 -20.28 -7.22 6.04
C VAL A 301 -19.34 -7.93 7.03
N SER A 302 -19.90 -8.32 8.18
CA SER A 302 -19.20 -9.16 9.15
C SER A 302 -19.19 -10.59 8.64
N THR A 303 -18.01 -11.16 8.48
CA THR A 303 -17.84 -12.54 8.05
C THR A 303 -17.65 -13.46 9.26
N PRO A 304 -17.99 -14.76 9.17
CA PRO A 304 -17.71 -15.72 10.24
C PRO A 304 -16.20 -15.95 10.46
N ILE A 305 -15.35 -15.41 9.58
CA ILE A 305 -13.89 -15.41 9.68
C ILE A 305 -13.40 -14.26 10.58
N ASP A 306 -14.20 -13.22 10.78
CA ASP A 306 -13.79 -12.05 11.54
C ASP A 306 -13.72 -12.34 13.05
N ALA A 307 -12.56 -12.04 13.66
CA ALA A 307 -12.41 -12.09 15.10
C ALA A 307 -13.31 -11.07 15.80
N LYS A 308 -13.91 -11.47 16.92
CA LYS A 308 -14.61 -10.56 17.86
C LYS A 308 -13.69 -9.43 18.36
N HIS A 309 -12.42 -9.75 18.61
CA HIS A 309 -11.38 -8.81 19.03
C HIS A 309 -10.21 -8.84 18.04
N PRO A 310 -10.29 -8.08 16.93
CA PRO A 310 -9.39 -8.24 15.81
C PRO A 310 -7.95 -7.82 16.13
N TYR A 311 -7.74 -6.79 16.96
CA TYR A 311 -6.40 -6.41 17.43
C TYR A 311 -5.75 -7.51 18.28
N GLN A 312 -6.51 -8.14 19.19
CA GLN A 312 -6.00 -9.23 20.03
C GLN A 312 -5.70 -10.48 19.19
N ALA A 313 -6.55 -10.79 18.22
CA ALA A 313 -6.33 -11.89 17.29
C ALA A 313 -5.05 -11.68 16.45
N LEU A 314 -4.86 -10.46 15.92
CA LEU A 314 -3.66 -10.11 15.17
C LEU A 314 -2.41 -10.18 16.04
N TRP A 315 -2.49 -9.70 17.28
CA TRP A 315 -1.42 -9.77 18.26
C TRP A 315 -1.05 -11.22 18.63
N ALA A 316 -2.04 -12.10 18.79
CA ALA A 316 -1.81 -13.51 19.05
C ALA A 316 -1.08 -14.20 17.88
N VAL A 317 -1.47 -13.87 16.64
CA VAL A 317 -0.76 -14.33 15.44
C VAL A 317 0.67 -13.78 15.41
N ALA A 318 0.87 -12.50 15.70
CA ALA A 318 2.19 -11.86 15.74
C ALA A 318 3.11 -12.54 16.77
N LYS A 319 2.65 -12.76 18.00
CA LYS A 319 3.40 -13.47 19.06
C LYS A 319 3.82 -14.88 18.63
N ARG A 320 2.95 -15.59 17.92
CA ARG A 320 3.25 -16.94 17.43
C ARG A 320 4.22 -16.91 16.25
N HIS A 321 4.13 -15.90 15.40
CA HIS A 321 4.95 -15.78 14.20
C HIS A 321 6.38 -15.28 14.51
N TYR A 322 6.52 -14.28 15.37
CA TYR A 322 7.81 -13.65 15.69
C TYR A 322 8.42 -14.22 16.96
N ARG A 323 9.65 -14.78 16.83
CA ARG A 323 10.41 -15.32 17.96
C ARG A 323 10.71 -14.25 19.02
N LEU A 324 11.02 -13.04 18.59
CA LEU A 324 11.30 -11.90 19.49
C LEU A 324 10.11 -11.55 20.37
N LEU A 325 8.91 -11.46 19.79
CA LEU A 325 7.69 -11.18 20.56
C LEU A 325 7.34 -12.31 21.53
N ARG A 326 7.64 -13.56 21.15
CA ARG A 326 7.48 -14.71 22.04
C ARG A 326 8.39 -14.59 23.25
N TRP A 327 9.65 -14.25 23.02
CA TRP A 327 10.65 -14.03 24.07
C TRP A 327 10.26 -12.88 25.01
N LEU A 328 9.86 -11.72 24.47
CA LEU A 328 9.40 -10.57 25.25
C LEU A 328 8.16 -10.86 26.11
N SER A 329 7.32 -11.83 25.71
CA SER A 329 6.15 -12.22 26.49
C SER A 329 6.40 -13.30 27.54
N SER A 330 7.57 -13.94 27.50
CA SER A 330 8.01 -14.93 28.49
C SER A 330 8.93 -14.35 29.57
N THR A 331 9.29 -13.08 29.44
CA THR A 331 10.02 -12.29 30.44
C THR A 331 9.02 -11.42 31.18
#